data_AF-A0A8T9QB12-F1
#
_entry.id   AF-A0A8T9QB12-F1
#
_cell.length_a   1.000
_cell.length_b   1.000
_cell.length_c   1.000
_cell.angle_alpha   90.00
_cell.angle_beta   90.00
_cell.angle_gamma   90.00
#
_symmetry.space_group_name_H-M   'P 1'
#
loop_
_entity.id
_entity.type
_entity.pdbx_description
1 polymer ?
#
loop_
_entity_poly.entity_id
_entity_poly.type
_entity_poly.pdbx_seq_one_letter_code
_entity_poly.pdbx_strand_id
1 'polypeptide(L)'
;MDKENYIKRYSLGERCLGGKIPGHGIIIDESSGSSGVPTNWVRGQAERRANKRMLEFGLSHLVGQGQHFLINAFALGPWATGINITMSFADSTVVKSLGPDVQKITNTLQSFGPDQQYIILGYPPFLKLLVDSAPLDWHSYNVTMIYGGEGMSEPMRDYLLAKGIRKVYGSFGASDLELNISSENDFTIALRKAVQSRPELAARLVKYAGATPVIFQFNPADFYIEETEAGELLITLCRPYYLAPRSATTFTTGARSSASPSCAAFWPTAA
;
A
#
# COMPACT_ATOMS: atom_id res chain seq x y z
N MET A 1 15.80 2.46 -14.84
CA MET A 1 15.01 1.72 -15.86
C MET A 1 13.60 2.28 -15.83
N ASP A 2 13.07 2.72 -16.95
CA ASP A 2 11.72 3.31 -17.04
C ASP A 2 10.77 2.42 -17.86
N LYS A 3 9.50 2.85 -17.95
CA LYS A 3 8.46 2.13 -18.70
C LYS A 3 8.78 2.00 -20.19
N GLU A 4 9.44 3.00 -20.79
CA GLU A 4 9.79 2.99 -22.23
C GLU A 4 10.86 1.94 -22.50
N ASN A 5 11.90 1.91 -21.67
CA ASN A 5 13.09 1.10 -21.88
C ASN A 5 12.93 -0.37 -21.52
N TYR A 6 11.91 -0.71 -20.73
CA TYR A 6 11.66 -2.10 -20.29
C TYR A 6 10.26 -2.61 -20.61
N ILE A 7 9.22 -1.93 -20.13
CA ILE A 7 7.85 -2.44 -20.22
C ILE A 7 7.35 -2.43 -21.67
N LYS A 8 7.63 -1.36 -22.43
CA LYS A 8 7.23 -1.24 -23.83
C LYS A 8 8.17 -1.94 -24.80
N ARG A 9 9.44 -2.11 -24.42
CA ARG A 9 10.48 -2.71 -25.28
C ARG A 9 10.37 -4.22 -25.40
N TYR A 10 9.94 -4.91 -24.35
CA TYR A 10 9.91 -6.38 -24.29
C TYR A 10 8.47 -6.89 -24.14
N SER A 11 8.14 -7.97 -24.86
CA SER A 11 6.86 -8.66 -24.71
C SER A 11 6.67 -9.21 -23.29
N LEU A 12 5.44 -9.59 -22.93
CA LEU A 12 5.14 -10.21 -21.63
C LEU A 12 5.99 -11.46 -21.37
N GLY A 13 6.20 -12.29 -22.41
CA GLY A 13 7.01 -13.50 -22.31
C GLY A 13 8.49 -13.20 -22.10
N GLU A 14 9.05 -12.27 -22.87
CA GLU A 14 10.48 -11.88 -22.77
C GLU A 14 10.85 -11.28 -21.42
N ARG A 15 9.87 -10.65 -20.74
CA ARG A 15 10.05 -10.15 -19.36
C ARG A 15 10.04 -11.25 -18.30
N CYS A 16 9.63 -12.47 -18.63
CA CYS A 16 9.62 -13.60 -17.71
C CYS A 16 10.95 -14.38 -17.76
N LEU A 17 11.30 -15.04 -16.66
CA LEU A 17 12.43 -15.97 -16.62
C LEU A 17 12.31 -17.02 -17.74
N GLY A 18 13.35 -17.13 -18.57
CA GLY A 18 13.38 -18.03 -19.72
C GLY A 18 12.60 -17.55 -20.94
N GLY A 19 12.20 -16.27 -20.98
CA GLY A 19 11.61 -15.62 -22.16
C GLY A 19 10.20 -16.10 -22.54
N LYS A 20 9.50 -16.80 -21.64
CA LYS A 20 8.15 -17.32 -21.87
C LYS A 20 7.31 -17.30 -20.61
N ILE A 21 6.00 -17.13 -20.77
CA ILE A 21 5.05 -17.23 -19.66
C ILE A 21 4.90 -18.72 -19.29
N PRO A 22 5.08 -19.10 -18.00
CA PRO A 22 4.83 -20.48 -17.56
C PRO A 22 3.36 -20.89 -17.76
N GLY A 23 3.13 -22.16 -18.11
CA GLY A 23 1.79 -22.65 -18.45
C GLY A 23 0.83 -22.87 -17.26
N HIS A 24 1.30 -22.76 -16.01
CA HIS A 24 0.49 -22.97 -14.81
C HIS A 24 1.06 -22.22 -13.60
N GLY A 25 0.23 -22.03 -12.57
CA GLY A 25 0.64 -21.36 -11.32
C GLY A 25 0.86 -19.85 -11.45
N ILE A 26 0.42 -19.26 -12.57
CA ILE A 26 0.55 -17.85 -12.91
C ILE A 26 -0.71 -17.08 -12.56
N ILE A 27 -0.50 -15.86 -12.09
CA ILE A 27 -1.56 -14.86 -11.94
C ILE A 27 -1.13 -13.63 -12.73
N ILE A 28 -2.09 -13.03 -13.45
CA ILE A 28 -1.89 -11.79 -14.16
C ILE A 28 -2.61 -10.69 -13.38
N ASP A 29 -1.85 -9.70 -12.94
CA ASP A 29 -2.39 -8.47 -12.37
C ASP A 29 -2.05 -7.25 -13.23
N GLU A 30 -2.82 -6.19 -13.02
CA GLU A 30 -2.70 -4.92 -13.74
C GLU A 30 -2.37 -3.78 -12.78
N SER A 31 -1.55 -2.85 -13.29
CA SER A 31 -1.38 -1.54 -12.67
C SER A 31 -2.63 -0.67 -12.85
N SER A 32 -2.80 0.36 -12.02
CA SER A 32 -4.01 1.20 -12.00
C SER A 32 -4.22 2.07 -13.26
N GLY A 33 -3.31 2.02 -14.24
CA GLY A 33 -3.48 2.73 -15.53
C GLY A 33 -3.34 4.25 -15.45
N SER A 34 -2.78 4.81 -14.36
CA SER A 34 -2.66 6.27 -14.18
C SER A 34 -1.86 6.98 -15.29
N SER A 35 -1.07 6.25 -16.07
CA SER A 35 -0.27 6.74 -17.19
C SER A 35 -0.75 6.27 -18.57
N GLY A 36 -1.99 5.78 -18.71
CA GLY A 36 -2.54 5.27 -19.97
C GLY A 36 -2.94 3.79 -19.90
N VAL A 37 -2.44 2.97 -20.83
CA VAL A 37 -2.78 1.53 -20.88
C VAL A 37 -2.24 0.82 -19.63
N PRO A 38 -3.10 0.12 -18.85
CA PRO A 38 -2.66 -0.69 -17.72
C PRO A 38 -1.57 -1.69 -18.11
N THR A 39 -0.55 -1.80 -17.27
CA THR A 39 0.54 -2.76 -17.50
C THR A 39 0.17 -4.10 -16.90
N ASN A 40 0.16 -5.14 -17.73
CA ASN A 40 0.03 -6.53 -17.29
C ASN A 40 1.35 -7.02 -16.66
N TRP A 41 1.22 -7.68 -15.51
CA TRP A 41 2.31 -8.26 -14.75
C TRP A 41 2.05 -9.74 -14.47
N VAL A 42 3.04 -10.56 -14.83
CA VAL A 42 2.99 -12.02 -14.68
C VAL A 42 3.63 -12.40 -13.34
N ARG A 43 2.82 -12.93 -12.42
CA ARG A 43 3.25 -13.28 -11.06
C ARG A 43 3.39 -14.79 -10.90
N GLY A 44 4.59 -15.21 -10.52
CA GLY A 44 4.90 -16.61 -10.22
C GLY A 44 4.42 -17.05 -8.84
N GLN A 45 4.35 -18.36 -8.61
CA GLN A 45 3.98 -18.89 -7.28
C GLN A 45 5.00 -18.53 -6.19
N ALA A 46 6.30 -18.59 -6.50
CA ALA A 46 7.37 -18.28 -5.53
C ALA A 46 7.30 -16.82 -5.07
N GLU A 47 7.19 -15.89 -6.01
CA GLU A 47 6.97 -14.47 -5.76
C GLU A 47 5.73 -14.23 -4.88
N ARG A 48 4.59 -14.80 -5.24
CA ARG A 48 3.36 -14.66 -4.45
C ARG A 48 3.49 -15.20 -3.03
N ARG A 49 4.20 -16.31 -2.83
CA ARG A 49 4.48 -16.85 -1.48
C ARG A 49 5.38 -15.92 -0.67
N ALA A 50 6.39 -15.31 -1.30
CA ALA A 50 7.25 -14.34 -0.63
C ALA A 50 6.47 -13.08 -0.23
N ASN A 51 5.61 -12.58 -1.13
CA ASN A 51 4.79 -11.39 -0.89
C ASN A 51 3.74 -11.64 0.19
N LYS A 52 3.11 -12.82 0.19
CA LYS A 52 2.22 -13.26 1.25
C LYS A 52 2.90 -13.15 2.62
N ARG A 53 4.07 -13.76 2.80
CA ARG A 53 4.80 -13.74 4.08
C ARG A 53 5.10 -12.31 4.55
N MET A 54 5.44 -11.43 3.62
CA MET A 54 5.72 -10.02 3.94
C MET A 54 4.46 -9.28 4.40
N LEU A 55 3.34 -9.49 3.72
CA LEU A 55 2.06 -8.88 4.08
C LEU A 55 1.56 -9.38 5.43
N GLU A 56 1.68 -10.68 5.70
CA GLU A 56 1.34 -11.28 7.00
C GLU A 56 2.23 -10.74 8.12
N PHE A 57 3.54 -10.70 7.89
CA PHE A 57 4.49 -10.14 8.85
C PHE A 57 4.19 -8.67 9.14
N GLY A 58 4.08 -7.85 8.09
CA GLY A 58 3.80 -6.41 8.21
C GLY A 58 2.48 -6.14 8.94
N LEU A 59 1.42 -6.88 8.61
CA LEU A 59 0.15 -6.78 9.30
C LEU A 59 0.30 -7.10 10.79
N SER A 60 0.92 -8.24 11.12
CA SER A 60 1.08 -8.69 12.50
C SER A 60 1.95 -7.73 13.34
N HIS A 61 2.94 -7.08 12.73
CA HIS A 61 3.77 -6.09 13.39
C HIS A 61 3.02 -4.78 13.62
N LEU A 62 2.15 -4.40 12.70
CA LEU A 62 1.43 -3.13 12.74
C LEU A 62 0.22 -3.14 13.68
N VAL A 63 -0.58 -4.21 13.63
CA VAL A 63 -1.83 -4.30 14.40
C VAL A 63 -1.75 -5.24 15.60
N GLY A 64 -0.66 -6.02 15.72
CA GLY A 64 -0.47 -7.01 16.76
C GLY A 64 -0.82 -8.43 16.33
N GLN A 65 -0.66 -9.37 17.26
CA GLN A 65 -1.07 -10.77 17.09
C GLN A 65 -2.53 -10.94 17.51
N GLY A 66 -3.29 -11.76 16.80
CA GLY A 66 -4.70 -12.00 17.13
C GLY A 66 -5.49 -12.54 15.95
N GLN A 67 -6.75 -12.92 16.23
CA GLN A 67 -7.71 -13.22 15.18
C GLN A 67 -8.27 -11.92 14.62
N HIS A 68 -7.84 -11.58 13.41
CA HIS A 68 -8.32 -10.40 12.70
C HIS A 68 -9.41 -10.79 11.68
N PHE A 69 -10.33 -9.86 11.43
CA PHE A 69 -11.30 -9.93 10.34
C PHE A 69 -10.95 -8.86 9.30
N LEU A 70 -10.34 -9.27 8.19
CA LEU A 70 -9.99 -8.36 7.10
C LEU A 70 -11.20 -8.13 6.20
N ILE A 71 -11.52 -6.86 5.99
CA ILE A 71 -12.43 -6.40 4.97
C ILE A 71 -11.60 -5.72 3.90
N ASN A 72 -11.47 -6.37 2.74
CA ASN A 72 -10.75 -5.81 1.61
C ASN A 72 -11.70 -4.97 0.75
N ALA A 73 -11.56 -3.65 0.88
CA ALA A 73 -12.34 -2.64 0.18
C ALA A 73 -11.58 -1.96 -0.98
N PHE A 74 -10.41 -2.47 -1.34
CA PHE A 74 -9.77 -2.10 -2.61
C PHE A 74 -10.54 -2.65 -3.81
N ALA A 75 -10.41 -1.99 -4.97
CA ALA A 75 -11.01 -2.48 -6.21
C ALA A 75 -10.54 -3.91 -6.50
N LEU A 76 -11.49 -4.79 -6.84
CA LEU A 76 -11.28 -6.21 -7.12
C LEU A 76 -11.38 -6.47 -8.61
N GLY A 77 -10.68 -7.48 -9.11
CA GLY A 77 -10.56 -7.81 -10.54
C GLY A 77 -9.09 -7.93 -10.94
N PRO A 78 -8.65 -7.40 -12.09
CA PRO A 78 -7.23 -7.44 -12.46
C PRO A 78 -6.33 -6.55 -11.59
N TRP A 79 -6.88 -5.59 -10.84
CA TRP A 79 -6.08 -4.67 -10.02
C TRP A 79 -5.22 -5.39 -8.98
N ALA A 80 -3.90 -5.14 -9.04
CA ALA A 80 -2.90 -5.87 -8.27
C ALA A 80 -3.18 -5.89 -6.75
N THR A 81 -3.51 -4.75 -6.15
CA THR A 81 -3.71 -4.66 -4.70
C THR A 81 -4.86 -5.54 -4.21
N GLY A 82 -6.03 -5.45 -4.84
CA GLY A 82 -7.24 -6.14 -4.39
C GLY A 82 -7.10 -7.66 -4.45
N ILE A 83 -6.59 -8.20 -5.57
CA ILE A 83 -6.45 -9.66 -5.73
C ILE A 83 -5.37 -10.23 -4.83
N ASN A 84 -4.21 -9.56 -4.72
CA ASN A 84 -3.08 -10.08 -3.94
C ASN A 84 -3.34 -10.02 -2.43
N ILE A 85 -4.04 -9.00 -1.93
CA ILE A 85 -4.49 -8.99 -0.51
C ILE A 85 -5.36 -10.21 -0.24
N THR A 86 -6.39 -10.42 -1.07
CA THR A 86 -7.31 -11.56 -0.90
C THR A 86 -6.54 -12.88 -0.86
N MET A 87 -5.65 -13.11 -1.82
CA MET A 87 -4.88 -14.36 -1.91
C MET A 87 -3.87 -14.53 -0.78
N SER A 88 -3.27 -13.44 -0.31
CA SER A 88 -2.24 -13.51 0.72
C SER A 88 -2.80 -13.89 2.08
N PHE A 89 -4.06 -13.55 2.36
CA PHE A 89 -4.69 -13.77 3.66
C PHE A 89 -5.75 -14.87 3.68
N ALA A 90 -6.13 -15.43 2.52
CA ALA A 90 -7.25 -16.38 2.38
C ALA A 90 -7.15 -17.62 3.27
N ASP A 91 -5.94 -18.06 3.60
CA ASP A 91 -5.64 -19.26 4.39
C ASP A 91 -5.03 -18.95 5.77
N SER A 92 -4.81 -17.68 6.11
CA SER A 92 -4.22 -17.26 7.39
C SER A 92 -5.17 -16.49 8.29
N THR A 93 -6.16 -15.80 7.70
CA THR A 93 -7.00 -14.83 8.39
C THR A 93 -8.42 -14.86 7.84
N VAL A 94 -9.42 -14.49 8.64
CA VAL A 94 -10.76 -14.28 8.11
C VAL A 94 -10.72 -13.08 7.17
N VAL A 95 -10.95 -13.29 5.87
CA VAL A 95 -10.92 -12.24 4.87
C VAL A 95 -12.22 -12.24 4.07
N LYS A 96 -12.80 -11.05 3.91
CA LYS A 96 -13.96 -10.81 3.05
C LYS A 96 -13.65 -9.67 2.09
N SER A 97 -13.54 -10.02 0.80
CA SER A 97 -13.26 -9.06 -0.26
C SER A 97 -14.56 -8.53 -0.85
N LEU A 98 -14.81 -7.25 -0.63
CA LEU A 98 -16.09 -6.60 -0.95
C LEU A 98 -15.94 -5.51 -2.02
N GLY A 99 -14.72 -5.02 -2.24
CA GLY A 99 -14.51 -3.81 -3.00
C GLY A 99 -15.00 -2.56 -2.27
N PRO A 100 -14.91 -1.38 -2.90
CA PRO A 100 -15.35 -0.12 -2.31
C PRO A 100 -16.88 0.00 -2.30
N ASP A 101 -17.55 -0.80 -1.46
CA ASP A 101 -19.00 -0.89 -1.37
C ASP A 101 -19.48 -0.68 0.08
N VAL A 102 -20.00 0.52 0.37
CA VAL A 102 -20.45 0.92 1.71
C VAL A 102 -21.53 -0.01 2.26
N GLN A 103 -22.50 -0.39 1.43
CA GLN A 103 -23.64 -1.21 1.88
C GLN A 103 -23.18 -2.61 2.26
N LYS A 104 -22.34 -3.25 1.43
CA LYS A 104 -21.84 -4.60 1.72
C LYS A 104 -20.95 -4.63 2.96
N ILE A 105 -20.12 -3.60 3.17
CA ILE A 105 -19.27 -3.48 4.36
C ILE A 105 -20.15 -3.29 5.60
N THR A 106 -21.12 -2.38 5.54
CA THR A 106 -22.08 -2.14 6.63
C THR A 106 -22.82 -3.42 7.02
N ASN A 107 -23.41 -4.12 6.04
CA ASN A 107 -24.12 -5.38 6.27
C ASN A 107 -23.20 -6.44 6.89
N THR A 108 -21.92 -6.47 6.50
CA THR A 108 -20.94 -7.41 7.06
C THR A 108 -20.68 -7.10 8.53
N LEU A 109 -20.35 -5.85 8.87
CA LEU A 109 -20.10 -5.43 10.25
C LEU A 109 -21.30 -5.72 11.15
N GLN A 110 -22.52 -5.42 10.70
CA GLN A 110 -23.74 -5.71 11.45
C GLN A 110 -23.99 -7.21 11.64
N SER A 111 -23.70 -8.03 10.62
CA SER A 111 -23.93 -9.47 10.69
C SER A 111 -22.96 -10.19 11.63
N PHE A 112 -21.69 -9.75 11.67
CA PHE A 112 -20.65 -10.35 12.51
C PHE A 112 -20.52 -9.70 13.89
N GLY A 113 -21.15 -8.53 14.09
CA GLY A 113 -21.20 -7.84 15.37
C GLY A 113 -19.89 -7.11 15.74
N PRO A 114 -19.89 -6.39 16.87
CA PRO A 114 -18.77 -5.52 17.27
C PRO A 114 -17.56 -6.25 17.85
N ASP A 115 -17.69 -7.52 18.25
CA ASP A 115 -16.67 -8.24 19.03
C ASP A 115 -15.43 -8.66 18.22
N GLN A 116 -15.48 -8.51 16.89
CA GLN A 116 -14.35 -8.83 16.02
C GLN A 116 -13.32 -7.69 15.98
N GLN A 117 -12.05 -8.05 15.74
CA GLN A 117 -11.01 -7.08 15.41
C GLN A 117 -11.00 -6.85 13.90
N TYR A 118 -11.71 -5.83 13.43
CA TYR A 118 -11.84 -5.53 12.01
C TYR A 118 -10.64 -4.74 11.49
N ILE A 119 -10.14 -5.15 10.33
CA ILE A 119 -9.13 -4.42 9.57
C ILE A 119 -9.71 -4.09 8.19
N ILE A 120 -10.01 -2.82 7.94
CA ILE A 120 -10.58 -2.36 6.67
C ILE A 120 -9.46 -1.78 5.81
N LEU A 121 -9.25 -2.39 4.65
CA LEU A 121 -8.19 -2.03 3.69
C LEU A 121 -8.82 -1.26 2.53
N GLY A 122 -8.38 -0.04 2.23
CA GLY A 122 -9.00 0.73 1.13
C GLY A 122 -8.32 2.04 0.75
N TYR A 123 -8.89 2.75 -0.23
CA TYR A 123 -8.40 4.07 -0.63
C TYR A 123 -8.86 5.15 0.36
N PRO A 124 -8.04 6.16 0.71
CA PRO A 124 -8.42 7.20 1.67
C PRO A 124 -9.77 7.90 1.38
N PRO A 125 -10.09 8.32 0.13
CA PRO A 125 -11.38 8.92 -0.16
C PRO A 125 -12.56 7.98 0.13
N PHE A 126 -12.40 6.69 -0.20
CA PHE A 126 -13.43 5.69 0.06
C PHE A 126 -13.58 5.41 1.56
N LEU A 127 -12.48 5.32 2.32
CA LEU A 127 -12.54 5.09 3.77
C LEU A 127 -13.28 6.23 4.48
N LYS A 128 -13.06 7.48 4.06
CA LYS A 128 -13.85 8.61 4.56
C LYS A 128 -15.33 8.49 4.18
N LEU A 129 -15.63 8.20 2.91
CA LEU A 129 -17.01 7.99 2.44
C LEU A 129 -17.72 6.89 3.25
N LEU A 130 -17.03 5.78 3.52
CA LEU A 130 -17.52 4.66 4.31
C LEU A 130 -17.88 5.12 5.73
N VAL A 131 -16.98 5.83 6.40
CA VAL A 131 -17.23 6.33 7.76
C VAL A 131 -18.40 7.30 7.82
N ASP A 132 -18.53 8.16 6.80
CA ASP A 132 -19.57 9.19 6.75
C ASP A 132 -20.95 8.64 6.39
N SER A 133 -21.00 7.60 5.54
CA SER A 133 -22.23 7.12 4.93
C SER A 133 -22.79 5.85 5.57
N ALA A 134 -21.94 5.06 6.24
CA ALA A 134 -22.41 3.86 6.92
C ALA A 134 -23.25 4.25 8.15
N PRO A 135 -24.48 3.73 8.30
CA PRO A 135 -25.32 3.94 9.48
C PRO A 135 -24.82 3.09 10.66
N LEU A 136 -23.57 3.31 11.07
CA LEU A 136 -22.88 2.61 12.15
C LEU A 136 -22.38 3.61 13.19
N ASP A 137 -22.51 3.24 14.46
CA ASP A 137 -21.69 3.86 15.50
C ASP A 137 -20.31 3.19 15.51
N TRP A 138 -19.32 3.83 14.87
CA TRP A 138 -17.97 3.28 14.77
C TRP A 138 -17.27 3.13 16.12
N HIS A 139 -17.67 3.87 17.16
CA HIS A 139 -17.11 3.69 18.51
C HIS A 139 -17.43 2.31 19.11
N SER A 140 -18.56 1.75 18.71
CA SER A 140 -19.01 0.42 19.11
C SER A 140 -18.18 -0.70 18.46
N TYR A 141 -17.41 -0.45 17.40
CA TYR A 141 -16.62 -1.46 16.70
C TYR A 141 -15.12 -1.29 16.96
N ASN A 142 -14.38 -2.41 16.98
CA ASN A 142 -12.92 -2.39 17.00
C ASN A 142 -12.37 -2.39 15.57
N VAL A 143 -12.31 -1.21 14.95
CA VAL A 143 -11.86 -1.04 13.56
C VAL A 143 -10.49 -0.39 13.49
N THR A 144 -9.56 -1.06 12.81
CA THR A 144 -8.34 -0.46 12.28
C THR A 144 -8.48 -0.28 10.78
N MET A 145 -8.06 0.87 10.25
CA MET A 145 -8.01 1.12 8.81
C MET A 145 -6.57 1.13 8.30
N ILE A 146 -6.32 0.48 7.17
CA ILE A 146 -5.05 0.60 6.46
C ILE A 146 -5.34 1.11 5.05
N TYR A 147 -4.73 2.24 4.71
CA TYR A 147 -4.93 2.87 3.40
C TYR A 147 -3.73 2.70 2.48
N GLY A 148 -3.98 2.78 1.18
CA GLY A 148 -2.93 2.75 0.16
C GLY A 148 -3.44 3.27 -1.19
N GLY A 149 -2.54 3.34 -2.17
CA GLY A 149 -2.83 3.83 -3.51
C GLY A 149 -2.87 5.36 -3.65
N GLU A 150 -3.21 6.08 -2.59
CA GLU A 150 -3.21 7.54 -2.54
C GLU A 150 -2.63 8.05 -1.21
N GLY A 151 -2.16 9.29 -1.21
CA GLY A 151 -1.71 9.97 0.01
C GLY A 151 -2.89 10.40 0.89
N MET A 152 -2.66 10.47 2.20
CA MET A 152 -3.64 10.97 3.17
C MET A 152 -3.00 12.04 4.06
N SER A 153 -3.79 13.05 4.42
CA SER A 153 -3.36 14.12 5.33
C SER A 153 -3.57 13.73 6.80
N GLU A 154 -2.76 14.26 7.71
CA GLU A 154 -2.97 14.03 9.15
C GLU A 154 -4.32 14.56 9.67
N PRO A 155 -4.86 15.72 9.21
CA PRO A 155 -6.22 16.12 9.56
C PRO A 155 -7.29 15.11 9.15
N MET A 156 -7.14 14.43 8.02
CA MET A 156 -8.04 13.34 7.60
C MET A 156 -7.90 12.11 8.50
N ARG A 157 -6.68 11.80 8.97
CA ARG A 157 -6.46 10.76 9.99
C ARG A 157 -7.19 11.10 11.28
N ASP A 158 -6.99 12.30 11.79
CA ASP A 158 -7.61 12.77 13.04
C ASP A 158 -9.13 12.77 12.94
N TYR A 159 -9.68 13.11 11.77
CA TYR A 159 -11.11 12.99 11.48
C TYR A 159 -11.63 11.55 11.62
N LEU A 160 -10.96 10.57 11.01
CA LEU A 160 -11.35 9.16 11.10
C LEU A 160 -11.26 8.64 12.54
N LEU A 161 -10.20 9.02 13.27
CA LEU A 161 -10.04 8.66 14.68
C LEU A 161 -11.14 9.27 15.56
N ALA A 162 -11.50 10.54 15.33
CA ALA A 162 -12.57 11.23 16.05
C ALA A 162 -13.96 10.60 15.80
N LYS A 163 -14.14 9.93 14.67
CA LYS A 163 -15.37 9.17 14.35
C LYS A 163 -15.47 7.83 15.07
N GLY A 164 -14.40 7.35 15.72
CA GLY A 164 -14.39 6.10 16.47
C GLY A 164 -13.47 5.01 15.91
N ILE A 165 -12.80 5.26 14.78
CA ILE A 165 -11.79 4.34 14.26
C ILE A 165 -10.60 4.29 15.23
N ARG A 166 -10.13 3.09 15.56
CA ARG A 166 -9.11 2.89 16.61
C ARG A 166 -7.72 3.28 16.15
N LYS A 167 -7.37 2.88 14.94
CA LYS A 167 -6.06 3.08 14.33
C LYS A 167 -6.22 3.28 12.83
N VAL A 168 -5.37 4.12 12.26
CA VAL A 168 -5.31 4.36 10.82
C VAL A 168 -3.85 4.40 10.41
N TYR A 169 -3.46 3.58 9.44
CA TYR A 169 -2.08 3.48 8.96
C TYR A 169 -2.01 3.52 7.43
N GLY A 170 -0.98 4.15 6.89
CA GLY A 170 -0.67 4.13 5.47
C GLY A 170 0.24 2.98 5.10
N SER A 171 0.02 2.40 3.92
CA SER A 171 0.95 1.51 3.25
C SER A 171 1.26 2.08 1.86
N PHE A 172 2.54 2.15 1.54
CA PHE A 172 3.03 2.57 0.24
C PHE A 172 3.50 1.36 -0.56
N GLY A 173 3.05 1.32 -1.80
CA GLY A 173 3.42 0.31 -2.77
C GLY A 173 3.15 0.81 -4.17
N ALA A 174 3.77 0.14 -5.13
CA ALA A 174 3.54 0.35 -6.55
C ALA A 174 3.37 -1.02 -7.18
N SER A 175 2.28 -1.24 -7.92
CA SER A 175 2.04 -2.51 -8.63
C SER A 175 3.20 -2.89 -9.56
N ASP A 176 3.82 -1.88 -10.18
CA ASP A 176 5.03 -2.00 -10.99
C ASP A 176 6.27 -2.47 -10.20
N LEU A 177 6.25 -2.47 -8.86
CA LEU A 177 7.36 -2.88 -7.96
C LEU A 177 6.94 -3.94 -6.94
N GLU A 178 6.19 -3.54 -5.91
CA GLU A 178 5.67 -4.38 -4.85
C GLU A 178 4.49 -3.67 -4.16
N LEU A 179 3.56 -4.45 -3.60
CA LEU A 179 2.34 -3.90 -3.00
C LEU A 179 2.54 -3.26 -1.63
N ASN A 180 3.56 -3.68 -0.89
CA ASN A 180 3.93 -3.14 0.42
C ASN A 180 5.44 -2.95 0.45
N ILE A 181 5.88 -1.80 -0.06
CA ILE A 181 7.29 -1.36 -0.05
C ILE A 181 7.62 -0.78 1.32
N SER A 182 6.70 0.05 1.84
CA SER A 182 6.88 0.72 3.12
C SER A 182 5.53 0.94 3.80
N SER A 183 5.56 1.14 5.12
CA SER A 183 4.36 1.34 5.92
C SER A 183 4.58 2.37 7.02
N GLU A 184 3.49 2.99 7.43
CA GLU A 184 3.47 3.83 8.63
C GLU A 184 3.42 2.96 9.87
N ASN A 185 3.90 3.49 10.98
CA ASN A 185 3.66 2.97 12.31
C ASN A 185 3.47 4.13 13.29
N ASP A 186 3.25 3.82 14.56
CA ASP A 186 2.99 4.83 15.59
C ASP A 186 4.15 5.85 15.68
N PHE A 187 5.40 5.42 15.47
CA PHE A 187 6.55 6.31 15.46
C PHE A 187 6.57 7.23 14.23
N THR A 188 6.37 6.69 13.02
CA THR A 188 6.43 7.52 11.80
C THR A 188 5.27 8.52 11.74
N ILE A 189 4.09 8.15 12.24
CA ILE A 189 2.94 9.06 12.39
C ILE A 189 3.26 10.15 13.40
N ALA A 190 3.79 9.81 14.59
CA ALA A 190 4.19 10.78 15.60
C ALA A 190 5.27 11.74 15.07
N LEU A 191 6.25 11.23 14.32
CA LEU A 191 7.28 12.03 13.67
C LEU A 191 6.67 12.98 12.63
N ARG A 192 5.74 12.52 11.80
CA ARG A 192 5.06 13.35 10.81
C ARG A 192 4.28 14.48 11.48
N LYS A 193 3.55 14.20 12.56
CA LYS A 193 2.83 15.21 13.36
C LYS A 193 3.80 16.20 14.02
N ALA A 194 4.94 15.73 14.51
CA ALA A 194 5.99 16.59 15.06
C ALA A 194 6.56 17.52 13.98
N VAL A 195 6.86 17.01 12.78
CA VAL A 195 7.33 17.80 11.64
C VAL A 195 6.29 18.85 11.25
N GLN A 196 5.00 18.52 11.24
CA GLN A 196 3.93 19.45 10.88
C GLN A 196 3.74 20.59 11.91
N SER A 197 3.95 20.30 13.19
CA SER A 197 3.72 21.26 14.29
C SER A 197 4.96 22.08 14.69
N ARG A 198 6.15 21.70 14.22
CA ARG A 198 7.44 22.30 14.60
C ARG A 198 8.22 22.80 13.38
N PRO A 199 8.14 24.10 13.05
CA PRO A 199 8.83 24.68 11.89
C PRO A 199 10.35 24.42 11.88
N GLU A 200 10.99 24.41 13.05
CA GLU A 200 12.41 24.13 13.21
C GLU A 200 12.78 22.68 12.86
N LEU A 201 11.88 21.73 13.14
CA LEU A 201 12.06 20.33 12.77
C LEU A 201 11.79 20.13 11.27
N ALA A 202 10.75 20.78 10.74
CA ALA A 202 10.46 20.79 9.32
C ALA A 202 11.65 21.32 8.51
N ALA A 203 12.22 22.46 8.90
CA ALA A 203 13.39 23.05 8.22
C ALA A 203 14.61 22.11 8.17
N ARG A 204 14.73 21.16 9.10
CA ARG A 204 15.82 20.18 9.14
C ARG A 204 15.55 18.91 8.35
N LEU A 205 14.30 18.47 8.26
CA LEU A 205 13.94 17.15 7.72
C LEU A 205 13.23 17.21 6.37
N VAL A 206 12.60 18.33 6.04
CA VAL A 206 11.75 18.49 4.85
C VAL A 206 12.56 19.16 3.76
N LYS A 207 12.85 18.43 2.67
CA LYS A 207 13.62 18.93 1.51
C LYS A 207 12.82 19.90 0.64
N TYR A 208 11.51 19.66 0.50
CA TYR A 208 10.64 20.43 -0.39
C TYR A 208 9.57 21.20 0.37
N ALA A 209 9.42 22.48 0.07
CA ALA A 209 8.34 23.30 0.58
C ALA A 209 6.97 22.80 0.08
N GLY A 210 5.91 23.03 0.86
CA GLY A 210 4.54 22.64 0.53
C GLY A 210 3.97 21.65 1.54
N ALA A 211 3.26 20.62 1.05
CA ALA A 211 2.60 19.64 1.89
C ALA A 211 3.61 18.82 2.72
N THR A 212 3.32 18.59 4.00
CA THR A 212 4.14 17.71 4.85
C THR A 212 4.11 16.28 4.29
N PRO A 213 5.28 15.66 4.04
CA PRO A 213 5.33 14.34 3.45
C PRO A 213 4.73 13.28 4.38
N VAL A 214 4.24 12.20 3.79
CA VAL A 214 3.98 10.96 4.53
C VAL A 214 5.33 10.32 4.84
N ILE A 215 5.52 9.88 6.09
CA ILE A 215 6.78 9.27 6.53
C ILE A 215 6.54 7.78 6.71
N PHE A 216 7.29 6.97 5.97
CA PHE A 216 7.20 5.51 6.03
C PHE A 216 8.51 4.87 6.45
N GLN A 217 8.40 3.70 7.09
CA GLN A 217 9.50 2.80 7.34
C GLN A 217 9.49 1.67 6.31
N PHE A 218 10.68 1.27 5.84
CA PHE A 218 10.86 0.12 4.96
C PHE A 218 11.99 -0.79 5.48
N ASN A 219 12.01 -2.03 5.00
CA ASN A 219 13.08 -2.97 5.30
C ASN A 219 14.21 -2.85 4.25
N PRO A 220 15.42 -2.39 4.63
CA PRO A 220 16.54 -2.25 3.70
C PRO A 220 17.05 -3.58 3.13
N ALA A 221 16.72 -4.72 3.76
CA ALA A 221 17.03 -6.03 3.20
C ALA A 221 16.13 -6.39 2.01
N ASP A 222 14.95 -5.77 1.90
CA ASP A 222 13.98 -6.05 0.85
C ASP A 222 14.04 -5.04 -0.29
N PHE A 223 14.33 -3.78 0.05
CA PHE A 223 14.31 -2.66 -0.89
C PHE A 223 15.53 -1.77 -0.69
N TYR A 224 16.20 -1.45 -1.80
CA TYR A 224 17.14 -0.35 -1.85
C TYR A 224 16.45 0.84 -2.52
N ILE A 225 16.31 1.94 -1.78
CA ILE A 225 15.62 3.16 -2.22
C ILE A 225 16.63 4.30 -2.25
N GLU A 226 16.78 4.91 -3.41
CA GLU A 226 17.65 6.07 -3.64
C GLU A 226 16.89 7.18 -4.38
N GLU A 227 17.46 8.38 -4.37
CA GLU A 227 16.90 9.57 -5.03
C GLU A 227 17.74 9.91 -6.26
N THR A 228 17.11 10.16 -7.41
CA THR A 228 17.81 10.65 -8.61
C THR A 228 18.14 12.14 -8.49
N GLU A 229 19.01 12.66 -9.35
CA GLU A 229 19.30 14.10 -9.41
C GLU A 229 18.04 14.96 -9.70
N ALA A 230 17.04 14.37 -10.37
CA ALA A 230 15.75 14.99 -10.66
C ALA A 230 14.77 14.98 -9.46
N GLY A 231 15.13 14.32 -8.36
CA GLY A 231 14.29 14.20 -7.17
C GLY A 231 13.24 13.08 -7.23
N GLU A 232 13.45 12.10 -8.10
CA GLU A 232 12.58 10.92 -8.26
C GLU A 232 13.10 9.75 -7.40
N LEU A 233 12.21 8.83 -7.00
CA LEU A 233 12.67 7.60 -6.35
C LEU A 233 13.10 6.55 -7.38
N LEU A 234 14.29 6.01 -7.15
CA LEU A 234 14.76 4.80 -7.78
C LEU A 234 14.70 3.67 -6.74
N ILE A 235 13.97 2.60 -7.07
CA ILE A 235 13.75 1.48 -6.17
C ILE A 235 14.28 0.20 -6.82
N THR A 236 15.13 -0.50 -6.07
CA THR A 236 15.65 -1.81 -6.43
C THR A 236 15.11 -2.87 -5.48
N LEU A 237 14.51 -3.92 -6.04
CA LEU A 237 14.06 -5.08 -5.27
C LEU A 237 15.27 -5.97 -4.96
N CYS A 238 15.58 -6.15 -3.68
CA CYS A 238 16.78 -6.88 -3.24
C CYS A 238 16.54 -8.39 -3.01
N ARG A 239 15.33 -8.87 -3.23
CA ARG A 239 14.96 -10.27 -2.97
C ARG A 239 15.16 -11.14 -4.21
N PRO A 240 15.70 -12.37 -4.04
CA PRO A 240 15.59 -13.39 -5.07
C PRO A 240 14.10 -13.79 -5.24
N TYR A 241 13.75 -14.52 -6.30
CA TYR A 241 12.43 -15.14 -6.56
C TYR A 241 11.38 -14.36 -7.39
N TYR A 242 11.70 -13.19 -7.94
CA TYR A 242 10.81 -12.52 -8.91
C TYR A 242 10.83 -13.24 -10.27
N LEU A 243 9.65 -13.59 -10.81
CA LEU A 243 9.52 -14.24 -12.12
C LEU A 243 9.84 -13.26 -13.27
N ALA A 244 9.47 -11.99 -13.08
CA ALA A 244 9.89 -10.87 -13.90
C ALA A 244 10.80 -9.97 -13.05
N PRO A 245 12.13 -10.16 -13.09
CA PRO A 245 13.05 -9.39 -12.26
C PRO A 245 12.98 -7.89 -12.62
N ARG A 246 13.09 -7.04 -11.58
CA ARG A 246 13.02 -5.60 -11.67
C ARG A 246 14.26 -5.02 -11.00
N SER A 247 15.34 -4.88 -11.76
CA SER A 247 16.57 -4.23 -11.31
C SER A 247 16.52 -2.74 -11.66
N ALA A 248 16.63 -1.86 -10.65
CA ALA A 248 16.69 -0.41 -10.77
C ALA A 248 15.54 0.22 -11.60
N THR A 249 14.30 0.04 -11.14
CA THR A 249 13.12 0.67 -11.79
C THR A 249 12.86 2.05 -11.19
N THR A 250 12.88 3.07 -12.05
CA THR A 250 12.57 4.45 -11.69
C THR A 250 11.07 4.57 -11.47
N PHE A 251 10.67 5.00 -10.28
CA PHE A 251 9.27 5.26 -9.97
C PHE A 251 9.07 6.77 -9.91
N THR A 252 8.55 7.32 -11.00
CA THR A 252 8.00 8.67 -11.03
C THR A 252 6.63 8.63 -10.36
N THR A 253 6.61 8.80 -9.03
CA THR A 253 5.45 9.48 -8.47
C THR A 253 5.47 10.90 -8.99
N GLY A 254 4.32 11.49 -9.33
CA GLY A 254 4.25 12.95 -9.44
C GLY A 254 4.74 13.65 -8.15
N ALA A 255 4.78 12.91 -7.04
CA ALA A 255 5.29 13.32 -5.74
C ALA A 255 6.82 13.47 -5.73
N ARG A 256 7.31 14.51 -5.04
CA ARG A 256 8.72 14.62 -4.65
C ARG A 256 8.99 13.75 -3.44
N SER A 257 10.22 13.31 -3.24
CA SER A 257 10.54 12.31 -2.23
C SER A 257 11.95 12.46 -1.70
N SER A 258 12.20 11.99 -0.48
CA SER A 258 13.55 11.82 0.06
C SER A 258 13.67 10.46 0.73
N ALA A 259 14.83 9.83 0.58
CA ALA A 259 15.12 8.53 1.15
C ALA A 259 16.37 8.59 2.05
N SER A 260 16.31 7.81 3.11
CA SER A 260 17.43 7.47 4.00
C SER A 260 17.45 5.95 4.16
N PRO A 261 18.49 5.34 4.76
CA PRO A 261 18.70 3.89 4.71
C PRO A 261 17.53 3.01 5.18
N SER A 262 16.61 3.51 6.00
CA SER A 262 15.43 2.76 6.47
C SER A 262 14.13 3.58 6.53
N CYS A 263 14.14 4.81 6.02
CA CYS A 263 12.99 5.71 6.07
C CYS A 263 12.87 6.48 4.74
N ALA A 264 11.65 6.54 4.22
CA ALA A 264 11.33 7.28 3.00
C ALA A 264 10.18 8.26 3.28
N ALA A 265 10.34 9.50 2.83
CA ALA A 265 9.36 10.56 2.94
C ALA A 265 8.79 10.88 1.55
N PHE A 266 7.45 10.95 1.45
CA PHE A 266 6.72 11.16 0.20
C PHE A 266 5.86 12.42 0.27
N TRP A 267 6.10 13.39 -0.59
CA TRP A 267 5.30 14.61 -0.69
C TRP A 267 4.17 14.40 -1.70
N PRO A 268 2.91 14.25 -1.29
CA PRO A 268 1.82 14.18 -2.26
C PRO A 268 1.85 15.41 -3.18
N THR A 269 1.61 15.20 -4.48
CA THR A 269 1.41 16.32 -5.41
C THR A 269 0.24 17.15 -4.93
N ALA A 270 0.42 18.48 -4.89
CA ALA A 270 -0.72 19.38 -4.86
C ALA A 270 -1.58 19.07 -6.09
N ALA A 271 -2.85 18.72 -5.86
CA ALA A 271 -3.86 18.64 -6.91
C ALA A 271 -4.10 20.03 -7.52
#